data_AF-A0A392TY65-F1
#
_entry.id   AF-A0A392TY65-F1
#
_cell.length_a   1.000
_cell.length_b   1.000
_cell.length_c   1.000
_cell.angle_alpha   90.00
_cell.angle_beta   90.00
_cell.angle_gamma   90.00
#
_symmetry.space_group_name_H-M   'P 1'
#
loop_
_entity.id
_entity.type
_entity.pdbx_description
1 polymer ?
#
loop_
_entity_poly.entity_id
_entity_poly.type
_entity_poly.pdbx_seq_one_letter_code
_entity_poly.pdbx_strand_id
1 'polypeptide(L)' 'MCLVPDVVVPPKFKAPDFEKYKGLKCPKIHLKRFCMKMVAHVANEKLMMHVFQDSLSGASLDW' A
#
# COMPACT_ATOMS: atom_id res chain seq x y z
N MET A 1 0.08 -5.61 -13.13
CA MET A 1 -1.08 -6.47 -12.86
C MET A 1 -1.58 -6.17 -11.46
N CYS A 2 -2.87 -5.86 -11.29
CA CYS A 2 -3.45 -5.68 -9.96
C CYS A 2 -3.63 -7.06 -9.33
N LEU A 3 -2.98 -7.32 -8.19
CA LEU A 3 -2.92 -8.66 -7.57
C LEU A 3 -4.14 -9.01 -6.71
N VAL A 4 -5.04 -8.05 -6.45
CA VAL A 4 -6.15 -8.24 -5.51
C VAL A 4 -7.50 -8.14 -6.24
N PRO A 5 -8.09 -9.27 -6.67
CA PRO A 5 -9.45 -9.26 -7.23
C PRO A 5 -10.48 -8.82 -6.18
N ASP A 6 -11.54 -8.15 -6.67
CA ASP A 6 -12.69 -7.69 -5.89
C ASP A 6 -12.32 -6.74 -4.74
N VAL A 7 -11.40 -5.80 -5.00
CA VAL A 7 -11.16 -4.68 -4.08
C VAL A 7 -12.41 -3.79 -4.03
N VAL A 8 -12.94 -3.58 -2.83
CA VAL A 8 -14.00 -2.60 -2.60
C VAL A 8 -13.35 -1.32 -2.08
N VAL A 9 -13.27 -0.32 -2.94
CA VAL A 9 -12.77 1.01 -2.58
C VAL A 9 -13.91 1.82 -1.95
N PRO A 10 -13.76 2.32 -0.72
CA PRO A 10 -14.79 3.14 -0.08
C PRO A 10 -15.13 4.38 -0.91
N PRO A 11 -16.41 4.83 -0.93
CA PRO A 11 -16.78 6.08 -1.56
C PRO A 11 -15.93 7.24 -1.03
N LYS A 12 -15.42 8.09 -1.93
CA LYS A 12 -14.56 9.25 -1.62
C LYS A 12 -13.17 8.90 -1.08
N PHE A 13 -12.77 7.63 -1.11
CA PHE A 13 -11.39 7.26 -0.78
C PHE A 13 -10.42 7.99 -1.71
N LYS A 14 -9.39 8.59 -1.12
CA LYS A 14 -8.22 9.12 -1.82
C LYS A 14 -7.02 8.35 -1.30
N ALA A 15 -6.28 7.72 -2.20
CA ALA A 15 -5.04 7.06 -1.83
C ALA A 15 -4.11 8.08 -1.17
N PRO A 16 -3.54 7.79 0.01
CA PRO A 16 -2.53 8.65 0.60
C PRO A 16 -1.30 8.69 -0.31
N ASP A 17 -0.60 9.83 -0.35
CA ASP A 17 0.70 9.88 -1.02
C ASP A 17 1.73 9.09 -0.23
N PHE A 18 2.50 8.24 -0.89
CA PHE A 18 3.61 7.49 -0.29
C PHE A 18 4.93 7.85 -0.97
N GLU A 19 6.00 7.92 -0.19
CA GLU A 19 7.32 7.77 -0.77
C GLU A 19 7.43 6.32 -1.24
N LYS A 20 7.53 6.11 -2.55
CA LYS A 20 7.57 4.75 -3.09
C LYS A 20 8.81 4.01 -2.62
N TYR A 21 8.61 2.80 -2.13
CA TYR A 21 9.69 1.93 -1.68
C TYR A 21 10.41 1.30 -2.88
N LYS A 22 11.72 1.54 -2.97
CA LYS A 22 12.60 1.06 -4.05
C LYS A 22 13.45 -0.14 -3.66
N GLY A 23 13.27 -0.70 -2.47
CA GLY A 23 14.12 -1.79 -1.96
C GLY A 23 15.43 -1.35 -1.31
N LEU A 24 15.77 -0.06 -1.34
CA LEU A 24 17.07 0.46 -0.87
C LEU A 24 17.11 0.86 0.62
N LYS A 25 15.93 1.07 1.23
CA LYS A 25 15.80 1.52 2.63
C LYS A 25 15.33 0.35 3.51
N CYS A 26 15.27 0.54 4.83
CA CYS A 26 14.77 -0.51 5.72
C CYS A 26 13.26 -0.80 5.47
N PRO A 27 12.87 -2.04 5.12
CA PRO A 27 11.47 -2.39 4.85
C PRO A 27 10.55 -2.14 6.05
N LYS A 28 11.04 -2.35 7.28
CA LYS A 28 10.26 -2.14 8.51
C LYS A 28 9.82 -0.69 8.68
N ILE A 29 10.65 0.27 8.27
CA ILE A 29 10.32 1.70 8.36
C ILE A 29 9.22 2.04 7.36
N HIS A 30 9.30 1.51 6.13
CA HIS A 30 8.25 1.68 5.13
C HIS A 30 6.92 1.11 5.61
N LEU A 31 6.92 -0.13 6.10
CA LEU A 31 5.72 -0.79 6.61
C LEU A 31 5.09 0.02 7.76
N LYS A 32 5.88 0.47 8.73
CA LYS A 32 5.36 1.25 9.86
C LYS A 32 4.70 2.55 9.39
N ARG A 33 5.32 3.27 8.44
CA ARG A 33 4.78 4.50 7.85
C ARG A 33 3.50 4.21 7.05
N PHE A 34 3.48 3.13 6.29
CA PHE A 34 2.30 2.69 5.55
C PHE A 34 1.12 2.42 6.50
N CYS A 35 1.31 1.60 7.53
CA CYS A 35 0.28 1.29 8.51
C CYS A 35 -0.27 2.54 9.22
N MET A 36 0.59 3.50 9.57
CA MET A 36 0.13 4.76 10.17
C MET A 36 -0.77 5.57 9.24
N LYS A 37 -0.41 5.69 7.95
CA LYS A 37 -1.22 6.43 6.96
C LYS A 37 -2.54 5.74 6.64
N MET A 38 -2.59 4.42 6.77
CA MET A 38 -3.75 3.60 6.43
C MET A 38 -4.55 3.11 7.66
N VAL A 39 -4.29 3.66 8.85
CA VAL A 39 -4.87 3.17 10.12
C VAL A 39 -6.41 3.13 10.12
N ALA A 40 -7.05 4.06 9.41
CA ALA A 40 -8.52 4.11 9.30
C ALA A 40 -9.11 2.98 8.42
N HIS A 41 -8.26 2.25 7.70
CA HIS A 41 -8.66 1.25 6.71
C HIS A 41 -8.16 -0.16 7.06
N VAL A 42 -7.61 -0.37 8.26
CA VAL A 42 -7.03 -1.67 8.69
C VAL A 42 -8.01 -2.84 8.63
N ALA A 43 -9.32 -2.57 8.71
CA ALA A 43 -10.36 -3.58 8.58
C ALA A 43 -10.66 -3.98 7.12
N ASN A 44 -10.23 -3.18 6.13
CA ASN A 44 -10.38 -3.48 4.71
C ASN A 44 -9.05 -3.99 4.14
N GLU A 45 -8.76 -5.27 4.41
CA GLU A 45 -7.50 -5.92 4.05
C GLU A 45 -7.19 -5.82 2.55
N LYS A 46 -8.21 -6.01 1.70
CA LYS A 46 -8.04 -5.92 0.24
C LYS A 46 -7.61 -4.51 -0.21
N LEU A 47 -8.22 -3.47 0.36
CA LEU A 47 -7.79 -2.09 0.11
C LEU A 47 -6.37 -1.84 0.63
N MET A 48 -6.04 -2.35 1.81
CA MET A 48 -4.68 -2.27 2.37
C MET A 48 -3.65 -2.89 1.43
N MET A 49 -3.91 -4.09 0.92
CA MET A 49 -3.01 -4.77 -0.01
C MET A 49 -2.84 -4.01 -1.32
N HIS A 50 -3.94 -3.51 -1.89
CA HIS A 50 -3.90 -2.75 -3.14
C HIS A 50 -3.10 -1.44 -3.00
N VAL A 51 -3.37 -0.66 -1.95
CA VAL A 51 -2.66 0.60 -1.71
C VAL A 51 -1.21 0.35 -1.28
N PHE A 52 -0.93 -0.78 -0.61
CA PHE A 52 0.45 -1.19 -0.32
C PHE A 52 1.23 -1.44 -1.61
N GLN A 53 0.63 -2.14 -2.59
CA GLN A 53 1.25 -2.38 -3.89
C GLN A 53 1.60 -1.06 -4.60
N ASP A 54 0.70 -0.07 -4.57
CA ASP A 54 0.95 1.27 -5.15
C ASP A 54 2.10 2.04 -4.46
N SER A 55 2.38 1.69 -3.19
CA SER A 55 3.50 2.24 -2.42
C SER A 55 4.86 1.64 -2.78
N LEU A 56 4.91 0.62 -3.66
CA LEU A 56 6.14 -0.04 -4.11
C LEU A 56 6.58 0.47 -5.49
N SER A 57 7.85 0.24 -5.83
CA SER A 57 8.42 0.62 -7.12
C SER A 57 9.65 -0.22 -7.49
N GLY A 58 9.96 -0.28 -8.79
CA GLY A 58 11.09 -1.04 -9.30
C GLY A 58 10.98 -2.53 -8.95
N ALA A 59 12.11 -3.18 -8.68
CA ALA A 59 12.16 -4.59 -8.31
C ALA A 59 11.34 -4.96 -7.07
N SER A 60 10.99 -3.98 -6.22
CA SER A 60 10.11 -4.23 -5.07
C SER A 60 8.64 -4.39 -5.45
N LEU A 61 8.22 -3.93 -6.64
CA LEU A 61 6.85 -4.11 -7.15
C LEU A 61 6.64 -5.48 -7.79
N ASP A 62 7.71 -6.03 -8.40
CA ASP A 62 7.70 -7.29 -9.15
C ASP A 62 8.17 -8.50 -8.32
N TRP A 63 8.22 -8.33 -6.99
CA TRP A 63 8.65 -9.36 -6.04
C TRP A 63 7.80 -10.64 -6.13
#